data_AF-A0A7W0QYZ6-F1
#
_entry.id   AF-A0A7W0QYZ6-F1
#
_cell.length_a   1.000
_cell.length_b   1.000
_cell.length_c   1.000
_cell.angle_alpha   90.00
_cell.angle_beta   90.00
_cell.angle_gamma   90.00
#
_symmetry.space_group_name_H-M   'P 1'
#
loop_
_entity.id
_entity.type
_entity.pdbx_description
1 polymer ?
#
loop_
_entity_poly.entity_id
_entity_poly.type
_entity_poly.pdbx_seq_one_letter_code
_entity_poly.pdbx_strand_id
1 'polypeptide(L)'
;MKRIIGLLVAVTAVSLPSVAGAGGWAVGSLDPLPPLTAGEEVDIGFTVLQHGVTPVDAAEWKGAAIGLGVRADGVKGEQFAPARSSGEPGHFVATVAVPHDATSLSLSTEMRDGLFMEEQWVDVVVGAASASAGAAGNDGWLPNWTIVLFAVGAFGCAAVLIIDALSGRRRPDGNDDRANEVQVVT
;
A
#
# COMPACT_ATOMS: atom_id res chain seq x y z
N MET A 1 -40.00 -2.58 18.01
CA MET A 1 -39.89 -1.29 17.27
C MET A 1 -38.44 -1.11 16.87
N LYS A 2 -38.18 -0.66 15.63
CA LYS A 2 -36.89 -0.73 14.93
C LYS A 2 -35.81 0.17 15.59
N ARG A 3 -34.59 -0.34 15.66
CA ARG A 3 -33.37 0.34 16.13
C ARG A 3 -32.93 1.37 15.09
N ILE A 4 -32.59 2.59 15.52
CA ILE A 4 -31.81 3.54 14.71
C ILE A 4 -30.70 4.07 15.61
N ILE A 5 -29.52 3.47 15.47
CA ILE A 5 -28.26 3.96 16.02
C ILE A 5 -27.67 4.83 14.92
N GLY A 6 -27.67 6.15 15.12
CA GLY A 6 -27.05 7.11 14.21
C GLY A 6 -25.54 7.12 14.43
N LEU A 7 -24.78 6.69 13.43
CA LEU A 7 -23.32 6.77 13.39
C LEU A 7 -22.91 8.22 13.11
N LEU A 8 -22.40 8.91 14.13
CA LEU A 8 -21.79 10.22 14.00
C LEU A 8 -20.37 10.05 13.42
N VAL A 9 -20.20 10.34 12.14
CA VAL A 9 -18.87 10.40 11.51
C VAL A 9 -18.21 11.70 11.96
N ALA A 10 -17.29 11.60 12.92
CA ALA A 10 -16.43 12.69 13.33
C ALA A 10 -15.37 12.92 12.24
N VAL A 11 -15.50 14.00 11.47
CA VAL A 11 -14.44 14.50 10.59
C VAL A 11 -13.41 15.18 11.49
N THR A 12 -12.34 14.47 11.85
CA THR A 12 -11.18 15.06 12.51
C THR A 12 -10.39 15.86 11.48
N ALA A 13 -10.52 17.18 11.52
CA ALA A 13 -9.61 18.07 10.83
C ALA A 13 -8.25 17.99 11.53
N VAL A 14 -7.29 17.33 10.88
CA VAL A 14 -5.90 17.28 11.34
C VAL A 14 -5.30 18.67 11.10
N SER A 15 -5.20 19.47 12.16
CA SER A 15 -4.44 20.71 12.13
C SER A 15 -2.96 20.34 12.28
N LEU A 16 -2.22 20.35 11.17
CA LEU A 16 -0.76 20.17 11.20
C LEU A 16 -0.13 21.37 11.91
N PRO A 17 0.69 21.18 12.96
CA PRO A 17 1.43 22.28 13.57
C PRO A 17 2.48 22.78 12.57
N SER A 18 2.47 24.08 12.26
CA SER A 18 3.58 24.74 11.58
C SER A 18 4.73 24.87 12.57
N VAL A 19 5.69 23.95 12.52
CA VAL A 19 6.94 24.08 13.26
C VAL A 19 7.73 25.19 12.57
N ALA A 20 7.80 26.36 13.20
CA ALA A 20 8.72 27.42 12.78
C ALA A 20 10.12 27.06 13.28
N GLY A 21 10.84 26.22 12.53
CA GLY A 21 12.23 25.91 12.81
C GLY A 21 13.15 27.07 12.47
N ALA A 22 14.23 27.20 13.24
CA ALA A 22 15.31 28.15 12.97
C ALA A 22 15.92 27.83 11.60
N GLY A 23 15.56 28.67 10.61
CA GLY A 23 15.43 28.28 9.21
C GLY A 23 16.69 27.79 8.53
N GLY A 24 16.58 26.60 7.95
CA GLY A 24 17.38 26.23 6.78
C GLY A 24 17.28 27.30 5.70
N TRP A 25 18.26 27.34 4.79
CA TRP A 25 18.26 28.30 3.69
C TRP A 25 17.00 28.15 2.81
N ALA A 26 16.50 26.92 2.69
CA ALA A 26 15.24 26.61 2.04
C ALA A 26 14.26 25.91 2.98
N VAL A 27 12.97 26.16 2.77
CA VAL A 27 11.84 25.52 3.43
C VAL A 27 11.02 24.83 2.36
N GLY A 28 10.78 23.53 2.51
CA GLY A 28 9.95 22.75 1.61
C GLY A 28 8.59 22.45 2.24
N SER A 29 7.53 22.43 1.42
CA SER A 29 6.19 22.01 1.83
C SER A 29 5.59 21.13 0.75
N LEU A 30 5.06 19.97 1.15
CA LEU A 30 4.29 19.11 0.26
C LEU A 30 2.95 19.75 -0.07
N ASP A 31 2.47 19.51 -1.28
CA ASP A 31 1.09 19.78 -1.67
C ASP A 31 0.12 18.78 -1.02
N PRO A 32 -1.21 19.01 -1.11
CA PRO A 32 -2.18 17.99 -0.76
C PRO A 32 -1.90 16.68 -1.50
N LEU A 33 -1.64 15.63 -0.74
CA LEU A 33 -1.25 14.35 -1.31
C LEU A 33 -2.44 13.64 -1.98
N PRO A 34 -2.26 13.10 -3.20
CA PRO A 34 -3.23 12.19 -3.78
C PRO A 34 -3.29 10.87 -2.99
N PRO A 35 -4.34 10.05 -3.18
CA PRO A 35 -4.36 8.70 -2.66
C PRO A 35 -3.14 7.91 -3.16
N LEU A 36 -2.43 7.25 -2.24
CA LEU A 36 -1.31 6.37 -2.56
C LEU A 36 -1.81 4.93 -2.68
N THR A 37 -1.43 4.23 -3.75
CA THR A 37 -1.73 2.81 -3.95
C THR A 37 -0.42 2.04 -4.03
N ALA A 38 -0.33 0.93 -3.29
CA ALA A 38 0.84 0.06 -3.37
C ALA A 38 1.08 -0.44 -4.81
N GLY A 39 2.32 -0.38 -5.28
CA GLY A 39 2.71 -0.80 -6.64
C GLY A 39 2.46 0.22 -7.74
N GLU A 40 1.94 1.41 -7.43
CA GLU A 40 1.75 2.49 -8.40
C GLU A 40 2.84 3.55 -8.30
N GLU A 41 3.04 4.29 -9.40
CA GLU A 41 3.80 5.53 -9.41
C GLU A 41 2.85 6.71 -9.25
N VAL A 42 3.27 7.71 -8.49
CA VAL A 42 2.47 8.88 -8.18
C VAL A 42 3.30 10.15 -8.31
N ASP A 43 2.72 11.15 -8.95
CA ASP A 43 3.30 12.49 -9.02
C ASP A 43 2.94 13.26 -7.74
N ILE A 44 3.97 13.70 -7.01
CA ILE A 44 3.82 14.48 -5.78
C ILE A 44 4.39 15.87 -6.02
N GLY A 45 3.52 16.87 -5.88
CA GLY A 45 3.86 18.28 -5.92
C GLY A 45 4.39 18.78 -4.57
N PHE A 46 5.31 19.73 -4.63
CA PHE A 46 5.80 20.43 -3.44
C PHE A 46 6.40 21.79 -3.82
N THR A 47 6.38 22.71 -2.86
CA THR A 47 6.94 24.04 -3.00
C THR A 47 8.19 24.20 -2.16
N VAL A 48 9.20 24.88 -2.70
CA VAL A 48 10.44 25.23 -2.02
C VAL A 48 10.63 26.75 -2.01
N LEU A 49 10.77 27.31 -0.80
CA LEU A 49 10.94 28.74 -0.56
C LEU A 49 12.28 29.03 0.14
N GLN A 50 13.03 30.01 -0.35
CA GLN A 50 14.18 30.59 0.32
C GLN A 50 13.73 31.36 1.56
N HIS A 51 14.28 31.01 2.71
CA HIS A 51 13.94 31.60 4.01
C HIS A 51 12.42 31.62 4.29
N GLY A 52 11.66 30.71 3.67
CA GLY A 52 10.21 30.65 3.78
C GLY A 52 9.44 31.77 3.05
N VAL A 53 10.09 32.58 2.22
CA VAL A 53 9.47 33.75 1.56
C VAL A 53 9.59 33.71 0.04
N THR A 54 10.80 33.58 -0.50
CA THR A 54 11.03 33.74 -1.94
C THR A 54 11.05 32.37 -2.62
N PRO A 55 10.25 32.11 -3.66
CA PRO A 55 10.31 30.83 -4.38
C PRO A 55 11.70 30.56 -4.95
N VAL A 56 12.18 29.31 -4.83
CA VAL A 56 13.45 28.90 -5.45
C VAL A 56 13.31 28.81 -6.97
N ASP A 57 14.20 29.46 -7.70
CA ASP A 57 14.31 29.29 -9.15
C ASP A 57 15.27 28.13 -9.48
N ALA A 58 14.75 27.10 -10.13
CA ALA A 58 15.51 25.95 -10.60
C ALA A 58 16.62 26.34 -11.61
N ALA A 59 16.43 27.41 -12.38
CA ALA A 59 17.40 27.87 -13.38
C ALA A 59 18.62 28.56 -12.75
N GLU A 60 18.43 29.19 -11.58
CA GLU A 60 19.52 29.79 -10.80
C GLU A 60 20.34 28.72 -10.07
N TRP A 61 19.72 27.57 -9.77
CA TRP A 61 20.29 26.48 -8.99
C TRP A 61 20.92 25.41 -9.87
N LYS A 62 21.97 25.81 -10.60
CA LYS A 62 22.72 25.00 -11.58
C LYS A 62 23.62 23.91 -10.96
N GLY A 63 23.08 23.06 -10.10
CA GLY A 63 23.85 21.91 -9.59
C GLY A 63 23.17 21.09 -8.51
N ALA A 64 22.40 21.74 -7.63
CA ALA A 64 21.74 21.04 -6.53
C ALA A 64 20.58 20.18 -7.06
N ALA A 65 20.57 18.90 -6.74
CA ALA A 65 19.44 18.04 -7.06
C ALA A 65 18.32 18.26 -6.05
N ILE A 66 17.17 18.74 -6.52
CA ILE A 66 15.94 18.90 -5.73
C ILE A 66 15.09 17.66 -5.91
N GLY A 67 14.50 17.14 -4.83
CA GLY A 67 13.70 15.93 -4.87
C GLY A 67 12.97 15.64 -3.56
N LEU A 68 12.44 14.43 -3.47
CA LEU A 68 11.84 13.89 -2.25
C LEU A 68 12.70 12.76 -1.69
N GLY A 69 12.97 12.83 -0.40
CA GLY A 69 13.32 11.67 0.42
C GLY A 69 12.09 10.80 0.64
N VAL A 70 12.23 9.51 0.38
CA VAL A 70 11.16 8.53 0.48
C VAL A 70 11.64 7.38 1.35
N ARG A 71 10.91 7.11 2.43
CA ARG A 71 11.08 5.91 3.24
C ARG A 71 9.78 5.12 3.20
N ALA A 72 9.89 3.82 2.98
CA ALA A 72 8.75 2.92 3.00
C ALA A 72 8.92 1.91 4.12
N ASP A 73 7.82 1.47 4.74
CA ASP A 73 7.86 0.36 5.67
C ASP A 73 8.37 -0.92 5.00
N GLY A 74 9.14 -1.72 5.74
CA GLY A 74 9.76 -2.94 5.20
C GLY A 74 10.94 -2.71 4.24
N VAL A 75 11.11 -1.51 3.69
CA VAL A 75 12.25 -1.14 2.83
C VAL A 75 13.37 -0.55 3.67
N LYS A 76 14.60 -1.04 3.49
CA LYS A 76 15.77 -0.50 4.18
C LYS A 76 16.31 0.72 3.47
N GLY A 77 16.49 1.80 4.22
CA GLY A 77 17.12 3.04 3.76
C GLY A 77 16.13 4.03 3.16
N GLU A 78 16.67 5.16 2.76
CA GLU A 78 15.95 6.25 2.11
C GLU A 78 16.24 6.23 0.61
N GLN A 79 15.20 6.44 -0.18
CA GLN A 79 15.28 6.63 -1.61
C GLN A 79 15.10 8.11 -1.93
N PHE A 80 15.74 8.57 -2.99
CA PHE A 80 15.57 9.93 -3.47
C PHE A 80 14.87 9.92 -4.81
N ALA A 81 13.70 10.53 -4.85
CA ALA A 81 12.93 10.76 -6.06
C ALA A 81 13.30 12.15 -6.59
N PRO A 82 14.10 12.26 -7.68
CA PRO A 82 14.46 13.55 -8.24
C PRO A 82 13.22 14.26 -8.77
N ALA A 83 13.12 15.56 -8.51
CA ALA A 83 12.01 16.37 -8.96
C ALA A 83 12.36 17.16 -10.23
N ARG A 84 11.31 17.49 -10.99
CA ARG A 84 11.35 18.43 -12.10
C ARG A 84 10.62 19.72 -11.71
N SER A 85 11.07 20.85 -12.25
CA SER A 85 10.29 22.09 -12.14
C SER A 85 8.95 21.90 -12.85
N SER A 86 7.89 22.38 -12.22
CA SER A 86 6.53 22.38 -12.78
C SER A 86 6.28 23.52 -13.78
N GLY A 87 7.18 24.50 -13.84
CA GLY A 87 7.00 25.76 -14.57
C GLY A 87 6.53 26.93 -13.70
N GLU A 88 5.98 26.68 -12.51
CA GLU A 88 5.73 27.70 -11.50
C GLU A 88 6.98 27.89 -10.61
N PRO A 89 7.41 29.14 -10.33
CA PRO A 89 8.57 29.40 -9.48
C PRO A 89 8.46 28.70 -8.12
N GLY A 90 9.52 28.00 -7.72
CA GLY A 90 9.56 27.25 -6.46
C GLY A 90 8.72 25.98 -6.41
N HIS A 91 7.89 25.67 -7.41
CA HIS A 91 7.06 24.47 -7.39
C HIS A 91 7.65 23.34 -8.25
N PHE A 92 7.76 22.17 -7.65
CA PHE A 92 8.42 20.98 -8.18
C PHE A 92 7.50 19.77 -8.11
N VAL A 93 7.72 18.82 -9.01
CA VAL A 93 6.99 17.54 -9.04
C VAL A 93 7.99 16.40 -9.07
N ALA A 94 7.88 15.46 -8.13
CA ALA A 94 8.63 14.22 -8.11
C ALA A 94 7.69 13.03 -8.36
N THR A 95 8.11 12.12 -9.23
CA THR A 95 7.40 10.84 -9.42
C THR A 95 7.96 9.84 -8.41
N VAL A 96 7.10 9.37 -7.50
CA VAL A 96 7.44 8.44 -6.42
C VAL A 96 6.84 7.07 -6.73
N ALA A 97 7.68 6.04 -6.72
CA ALA A 97 7.23 4.65 -6.83
C ALA A 97 6.83 4.13 -5.44
N VAL A 98 5.60 3.67 -5.29
CA VAL A 98 5.11 3.07 -4.05
C VAL A 98 5.39 1.56 -4.08
N PRO A 99 6.17 0.99 -3.14
CA PRO A 99 6.42 -0.45 -3.12
C PRO A 99 5.12 -1.27 -3.00
N HIS A 100 5.10 -2.46 -3.61
CA HIS A 100 3.91 -3.34 -3.62
C HIS A 100 3.47 -3.81 -2.22
N ASP A 101 4.41 -3.90 -1.30
CA ASP A 101 4.24 -4.38 0.07
C ASP A 101 4.20 -3.24 1.10
N ALA A 102 4.31 -1.98 0.66
CA ALA A 102 4.27 -0.84 1.55
C ALA A 102 2.84 -0.60 2.09
N THR A 103 2.73 -0.40 3.39
CA THR A 103 1.52 0.06 4.07
C THR A 103 1.61 1.53 4.49
N SER A 104 2.83 2.09 4.52
CA SER A 104 3.07 3.49 4.82
C SER A 104 4.31 4.04 4.10
N LEU A 105 4.26 5.32 3.71
CA LEU A 105 5.41 6.08 3.23
C LEU A 105 5.68 7.27 4.15
N SER A 106 6.94 7.57 4.41
CA SER A 106 7.40 8.84 4.96
C SER A 106 8.06 9.64 3.84
N LEU A 107 7.64 10.89 3.66
CA LEU A 107 8.13 11.80 2.63
C LEU A 107 8.81 13.01 3.25
N SER A 108 9.94 13.45 2.71
CA SER A 108 10.62 14.69 3.09
C SER A 108 11.08 15.44 1.84
N THR A 109 10.97 16.76 1.82
CA THR A 109 11.57 17.56 0.74
C THR A 109 13.07 17.64 0.93
N GLU A 110 13.82 17.37 -0.14
CA GLU A 110 15.28 17.30 -0.07
C GLU A 110 15.94 18.14 -1.16
N MET A 111 17.08 18.71 -0.79
CA MET A 111 18.01 19.34 -1.69
C MET A 111 19.40 18.76 -1.43
N ARG A 112 19.89 17.96 -2.38
CA ARG A 112 21.23 17.37 -2.30
C ARG A 112 22.27 18.43 -2.66
N ASP A 113 23.46 18.32 -2.06
CA ASP A 113 24.61 19.26 -2.13
C ASP A 113 24.73 20.29 -1.00
N GLY A 114 24.13 20.02 0.16
CA GLY A 114 24.51 20.66 1.43
C GLY A 114 23.84 22.01 1.70
N LEU A 115 22.83 22.37 0.93
CA LEU A 115 21.99 23.53 1.20
C LEU A 115 20.80 23.05 2.03
N PHE A 116 20.89 23.36 3.33
CA PHE A 116 20.05 22.77 4.35
C PHE A 116 18.59 23.16 4.17
N MET A 117 17.75 22.15 3.95
CA MET A 117 16.33 22.21 4.25
C MET A 117 16.13 21.75 5.68
N GLU A 118 15.14 22.29 6.37
CA GLU A 118 14.66 21.65 7.58
C GLU A 118 14.06 20.29 7.19
N GLU A 119 14.65 19.21 7.70
CA GLU A 119 14.19 17.85 7.42
C GLU A 119 12.87 17.61 8.14
N GLN A 120 11.77 17.65 7.39
CA GLN A 120 10.44 17.38 7.90
C GLN A 120 9.85 16.17 7.20
N TRP A 121 9.71 15.08 7.96
CA TRP A 121 9.04 13.87 7.48
C TRP A 121 7.53 13.99 7.64
N VAL A 122 6.81 13.60 6.59
CA VAL A 122 5.36 13.48 6.56
C VAL A 122 5.01 12.01 6.33
N ASP A 123 4.36 11.39 7.31
CA ASP A 123 3.91 10.01 7.22
C ASP A 123 2.54 9.92 6.55
N VAL A 124 2.39 8.96 5.64
CA VAL A 124 1.22 8.79 4.79
C VAL A 124 0.87 7.31 4.72
N VAL A 125 -0.42 7.00 4.83
CA VAL A 125 -0.95 5.64 4.72
C VAL A 125 -1.10 5.27 3.24
N VAL A 126 -0.66 4.06 2.89
CA VAL A 126 -0.78 3.50 1.54
C VAL A 126 -2.00 2.59 1.46
N GLY A 127 -2.83 2.80 0.45
CA GLY A 127 -3.94 1.92 0.10
C GLY A 127 -3.45 0.62 -0.53
N ALA A 128 -4.12 -0.49 -0.24
CA ALA A 128 -3.78 -1.78 -0.82
C ALA A 128 -3.93 -1.77 -2.35
N ALA A 129 -2.95 -2.36 -3.03
CA ALA A 129 -3.02 -2.60 -4.48
C ALA A 129 -4.27 -3.40 -4.83
N SER A 130 -5.04 -2.96 -5.81
CA SER A 130 -6.01 -3.85 -6.44
C SER A 130 -5.22 -4.89 -7.22
N ALA A 131 -5.33 -6.17 -6.84
CA ALA A 131 -4.72 -7.25 -7.60
C ALA A 131 -5.30 -7.24 -9.03
N SER A 132 -4.57 -6.68 -9.99
CA SER A 132 -4.88 -6.90 -11.39
C SER A 132 -4.69 -8.39 -11.65
N ALA A 133 -5.78 -9.12 -11.90
CA ALA A 133 -5.71 -10.48 -12.38
C ALA A 133 -4.80 -10.47 -13.62
N GLY A 134 -3.59 -11.02 -13.49
CA GLY A 134 -2.64 -11.06 -14.58
C GLY A 134 -3.33 -11.69 -15.77
N ALA A 135 -3.51 -10.91 -16.84
CA ALA A 135 -3.77 -11.47 -18.14
C ALA A 135 -2.57 -12.37 -18.43
N ALA A 136 -2.77 -13.69 -18.32
CA ALA A 136 -1.79 -14.67 -18.73
C ALA A 136 -1.47 -14.37 -20.19
N GLY A 137 -0.33 -13.71 -20.40
CA GLY A 137 0.25 -13.51 -21.71
C GLY A 137 0.36 -14.88 -22.35
N ASN A 138 -0.29 -15.03 -23.49
CA ASN A 138 -0.13 -16.14 -24.40
C ASN A 138 1.12 -15.89 -25.25
N ASP A 139 2.27 -15.72 -24.62
CA ASP A 139 3.58 -15.63 -25.26
C ASP A 139 4.10 -17.03 -25.62
N GLY A 140 3.34 -17.71 -26.48
CA GLY A 140 3.83 -18.59 -27.56
C GLY A 140 4.79 -19.75 -27.26
N TRP A 141 5.16 -20.04 -26.01
CA TRP A 141 6.16 -21.06 -25.69
C TRP A 141 5.56 -22.40 -25.27
N LEU A 142 4.32 -22.43 -24.76
CA LEU A 142 3.73 -23.66 -24.27
C LEU A 142 2.84 -24.31 -25.34
N PRO A 143 3.19 -25.52 -25.82
CA PRO A 143 2.38 -26.22 -26.80
C PRO A 143 1.01 -26.58 -26.21
N ASN A 144 -0.02 -26.44 -27.05
CA ASN A 144 -1.46 -26.45 -26.71
C ASN A 144 -1.93 -27.69 -25.90
N TRP A 145 -1.15 -28.77 -25.87
CA TRP A 145 -1.44 -29.99 -25.09
C TRP A 145 -1.22 -29.82 -23.57
N THR A 146 -0.47 -28.80 -23.13
CA THR A 146 -0.29 -28.50 -21.69
C THR A 146 -1.59 -28.04 -21.01
N ILE A 147 -2.47 -27.35 -21.74
CA ILE A 147 -3.80 -26.93 -21.26
C ILE A 147 -4.70 -28.16 -20.98
N VAL A 148 -4.55 -29.23 -21.78
CA VAL A 148 -5.35 -30.46 -21.62
C VAL A 148 -4.94 -31.23 -20.35
N LEU A 149 -3.65 -31.22 -19.98
CA LEU A 149 -3.17 -31.90 -18.76
C LEU A 149 -3.59 -31.17 -17.48
N PHE A 150 -3.65 -29.84 -17.47
CA PHE A 150 -4.16 -29.08 -16.33
C PHE A 150 -5.69 -29.22 -16.15
N ALA A 151 -6.45 -29.33 -17.25
CA ALA A 151 -7.91 -29.53 -17.17
C ALA A 151 -8.29 -30.91 -16.60
N VAL A 152 -7.51 -31.96 -16.87
CA VAL A 152 -7.73 -33.31 -16.30
C VAL A 152 -7.28 -33.39 -14.84
N GLY A 153 -6.20 -32.70 -14.45
CA GLY A 153 -5.75 -32.61 -13.06
C GLY A 153 -6.70 -31.83 -12.14
N ALA A 154 -7.28 -30.73 -12.63
CA ALA A 154 -8.20 -29.89 -11.85
C ALA A 154 -9.56 -30.58 -11.58
N PHE A 155 -10.04 -31.44 -12.48
CA PHE A 155 -11.26 -32.23 -12.24
C PHE A 155 -11.07 -33.37 -11.23
N GLY A 156 -9.85 -33.92 -11.11
CA GLY A 156 -9.53 -34.95 -10.11
C GLY A 156 -9.56 -34.42 -8.67
N CYS A 157 -9.00 -33.23 -8.43
CA CYS A 157 -8.96 -32.64 -7.09
C CYS A 157 -10.34 -32.18 -6.58
N ALA A 158 -11.21 -31.69 -7.48
CA ALA A 158 -12.58 -31.31 -7.11
C ALA A 158 -13.45 -32.53 -6.72
N ALA A 159 -13.26 -33.68 -7.38
CA ALA A 159 -14.04 -34.89 -7.08
C ALA A 159 -13.71 -35.49 -5.69
N VAL A 160 -12.44 -35.47 -5.28
CA VAL A 160 -12.00 -36.00 -3.97
C VAL A 160 -12.57 -35.18 -2.81
N LEU A 161 -12.60 -33.85 -2.93
CA LEU A 161 -13.14 -32.97 -1.88
C LEU A 161 -14.67 -33.07 -1.73
N ILE A 162 -15.40 -33.37 -2.80
CA ILE A 162 -16.85 -33.57 -2.76
C ILE A 162 -17.22 -34.91 -2.11
N ILE A 163 -16.45 -35.98 -2.37
CA ILE A 163 -16.69 -37.31 -1.78
C ILE A 163 -16.46 -37.29 -0.26
N ASP A 164 -15.44 -36.57 0.21
CA ASP A 164 -15.13 -36.44 1.64
C ASP A 164 -16.22 -35.62 2.38
N ALA A 165 -16.68 -34.53 1.76
CA ALA A 165 -17.77 -33.70 2.29
C ALA A 165 -19.13 -34.42 2.36
N LEU A 166 -19.37 -35.38 1.46
CA LEU A 166 -20.60 -36.20 1.46
C LEU A 166 -20.53 -37.39 2.42
N SER A 167 -19.34 -37.92 2.69
CA SER A 167 -19.13 -39.07 3.58
C SER A 167 -19.19 -38.67 5.06
N GLY A 168 -18.79 -37.43 5.40
CA GLY A 168 -18.86 -36.90 6.77
C GLY A 168 -20.27 -36.65 7.32
N ARG A 169 -21.30 -36.65 6.46
CA ARG A 169 -22.71 -36.36 6.86
C ARG A 169 -23.55 -37.60 7.20
N ARG A 170 -22.99 -38.82 7.14
CA ARG A 170 -23.71 -40.05 7.52
C ARG A 170 -23.27 -40.60 8.88
N ARG A 171 -23.36 -39.80 9.94
CA ARG A 171 -23.59 -40.34 11.28
C ARG A 171 -25.06 -40.10 11.64
N PRO A 172 -25.93 -41.11 11.52
CA PRO A 172 -27.27 -41.03 12.06
C PRO A 172 -27.20 -41.16 13.58
N ASP A 173 -27.65 -40.12 14.27
CA ASP A 173 -28.11 -40.21 15.65
C ASP A 173 -29.41 -41.05 15.66
N GLY A 174 -29.50 -42.02 16.57
CA GLY A 174 -30.70 -42.82 16.80
C GLY A 174 -30.38 -44.13 17.51
N ASN A 175 -30.37 -44.16 18.85
CA ASN A 175 -31.52 -44.44 19.72
C ASN A 175 -31.73 -45.95 19.99
N ASP A 176 -31.44 -46.31 21.23
CA ASP A 176 -32.09 -47.28 22.12
C ASP A 176 -32.17 -48.80 21.83
N ASP A 177 -32.04 -49.50 22.96
CA ASP A 177 -32.55 -50.83 23.29
C ASP A 177 -31.94 -52.07 22.63
N ARG A 178 -31.03 -52.72 23.38
CA ARG A 178 -31.22 -54.13 23.76
C ARG A 178 -30.57 -54.46 25.11
N ALA A 179 -31.44 -54.78 26.06
CA ALA A 179 -31.17 -55.55 27.25
C ALA A 179 -30.48 -56.89 26.95
N ASN A 180 -29.49 -57.26 27.77
CA ASN A 180 -29.35 -58.56 28.47
C ASN A 180 -28.00 -58.56 29.20
N GLU A 181 -27.99 -58.46 30.53
CA GLU A 181 -28.01 -59.63 31.42
C GLU A 181 -26.73 -60.49 31.29
N VAL A 182 -25.80 -60.31 32.24
CA VAL A 182 -25.14 -61.43 32.94
C VAL A 182 -24.88 -60.97 34.38
N GLN A 183 -25.69 -61.48 35.31
CA GLN A 183 -25.27 -61.66 36.69
C GLN A 183 -24.18 -62.72 36.77
N VAL A 184 -23.24 -62.53 37.71
CA VAL A 184 -22.47 -63.50 38.52
C VAL A 184 -21.18 -62.77 38.95
N VAL A 185 -20.64 -62.75 40.17
CA VAL A 185 -20.96 -63.24 41.52
C VAL A 185 -19.93 -62.51 42.41
N THR A 186 -20.32 -62.08 43.61
CA THR A 186 -19.49 -62.26 44.82
C THR A 186 -20.41 -62.41 46.01
#